data_AF-A0AAV7IAP2-F1
#
_entry.id   AF-A0AAV7IAP2-F1
#
_cell.length_a   1.000
_cell.length_b   1.000
_cell.length_c   1.000
_cell.angle_alpha   90.00
_cell.angle_beta   90.00
_cell.angle_gamma   90.00
#
_symmetry.space_group_name_H-M   'P 1'
#
loop_
_entity.id
_entity.type
_entity.pdbx_description
1 polymer ?
#
loop_
_entity_poly.entity_id
_entity_poly.type
_entity_poly.pdbx_seq_one_letter_code
_entity_poly.pdbx_strand_id
1 'polypeptide(L)'
;MNSRKITTVITKDYDSKDAENRPVIKVADRPTFILKTREGESRAVSPSQRNGAKKETDASASTSTKSCEARLLMTLPQEMTSSIKLMDENMQLYENVLEELIDQQDFLVVGILGTQGVGKSTILSLLTSNYGSELFAVQKSSHHKNGINCTSGIDFYVTKNRVIYLDTQPILSSSIMTPTNTTLEHYVNSEYNLEIQSLQLTAFLYSVCHVIIFVQDWFVDPNLIRFIQTAEMLKPSSTSNLDQDYIEYYPHMLFLHNKAEVDDFMPDTLKIMTGFYDKVFARSRLQTHSGLNMSSCSTDGQLNLFLIPEIKSQNEPIIHENEKELIQKLRNKIHGISRNPLTPSALTEKNWYHYAFKVVEAIKKSHLFVEYGRLLP
;
A
#
# COMPACT_ATOMS: atom_id res chain seq x y z
N MET A 1 -18.57 -64.45 -31.35
CA MET A 1 -17.69 -63.61 -30.52
C MET A 1 -18.45 -62.37 -30.05
N ASN A 2 -18.76 -62.37 -28.76
CA ASN A 2 -18.98 -61.27 -27.80
C ASN A 2 -19.89 -60.07 -28.13
N SER A 3 -21.18 -60.31 -27.81
CA SER A 3 -22.14 -59.50 -27.04
C SER A 3 -21.72 -58.12 -26.51
N ARG A 4 -22.46 -57.09 -26.97
CA ARG A 4 -22.76 -55.86 -26.21
C ARG A 4 -23.95 -56.13 -25.28
N LYS A 5 -23.86 -55.74 -24.00
CA LYS A 5 -25.00 -55.67 -23.07
C LYS A 5 -25.18 -54.24 -22.56
N ILE A 6 -26.36 -53.70 -22.85
CA ILE A 6 -27.02 -52.56 -22.20
C ILE A 6 -27.97 -53.16 -21.18
N THR A 7 -27.98 -52.71 -19.92
CA THR A 7 -29.14 -52.88 -19.04
C THR A 7 -29.21 -51.77 -17.97
N THR A 8 -30.35 -51.10 -17.97
CA THR A 8 -30.96 -50.19 -16.99
C THR A 8 -31.30 -50.88 -15.67
N VAL A 9 -31.22 -50.18 -14.52
CA VAL A 9 -32.07 -50.49 -13.34
C VAL A 9 -32.47 -49.21 -12.60
N ILE A 10 -33.74 -49.21 -12.20
CA ILE A 10 -34.59 -48.18 -11.59
C ILE A 10 -34.57 -48.29 -10.04
N THR A 11 -34.94 -47.19 -9.41
CA THR A 11 -35.23 -46.90 -7.98
C THR A 11 -36.26 -47.82 -7.28
N LYS A 12 -36.15 -47.95 -5.94
CA LYS A 12 -37.27 -47.89 -4.96
C LYS A 12 -36.84 -48.04 -3.48
N ASP A 13 -37.00 -46.93 -2.74
CA ASP A 13 -37.64 -46.65 -1.43
C ASP A 13 -37.69 -47.60 -0.20
N TYR A 14 -37.79 -46.89 0.97
CA TYR A 14 -38.20 -47.23 2.35
C TYR A 14 -37.14 -47.93 3.23
N ASP A 15 -36.89 -47.60 4.50
CA ASP A 15 -37.70 -46.90 5.51
C ASP A 15 -36.83 -46.38 6.68
N SER A 16 -37.42 -45.49 7.48
CA SER A 16 -36.84 -44.74 8.60
C SER A 16 -36.52 -45.59 9.84
N LYS A 17 -35.45 -45.24 10.59
CA LYS A 17 -35.39 -45.35 12.06
C LYS A 17 -34.25 -44.53 12.65
N ASP A 18 -34.64 -43.65 13.58
CA ASP A 18 -33.81 -42.84 14.46
C ASP A 18 -32.81 -43.67 15.28
N ALA A 19 -31.57 -43.17 15.39
CA ALA A 19 -30.77 -43.27 16.61
C ALA A 19 -29.64 -42.23 16.55
N GLU A 20 -29.65 -41.35 17.53
CA GLU A 20 -28.63 -40.35 17.83
C GLU A 20 -27.22 -40.96 17.83
N ASN A 21 -26.26 -40.31 17.15
CA ASN A 21 -24.86 -40.27 17.57
C ASN A 21 -24.09 -39.22 16.76
N ARG A 22 -24.02 -37.99 17.30
CA ARG A 22 -23.05 -36.98 16.86
C ARG A 22 -21.63 -37.52 17.14
N PRO A 23 -20.71 -37.54 16.17
CA PRO A 23 -19.31 -37.79 16.48
C PRO A 23 -18.73 -36.55 17.19
N VAL A 24 -18.38 -36.73 18.46
CA VAL A 24 -17.60 -35.79 19.27
C VAL A 24 -16.21 -35.68 18.65
N ILE A 25 -15.89 -34.52 18.09
CA ILE A 25 -14.52 -34.20 17.64
C ILE A 25 -13.65 -34.05 18.89
N LYS A 26 -12.83 -35.07 19.17
CA LYS A 26 -11.81 -35.03 20.22
C LYS A 26 -10.70 -34.08 19.79
N VAL A 27 -10.53 -33.00 20.56
CA VAL A 27 -9.37 -32.12 20.49
C VAL A 27 -8.13 -32.95 20.84
N ALA A 28 -7.18 -33.05 19.91
CA ALA A 28 -5.91 -33.70 20.16
C ALA A 28 -5.04 -32.77 21.02
N ASP A 29 -4.67 -33.25 22.21
CA ASP A 29 -3.75 -32.56 23.11
C ASP A 29 -2.38 -32.37 22.44
N ARG A 30 -1.99 -31.11 22.26
CA ARG A 30 -0.61 -30.76 21.89
C ARG A 30 0.26 -30.84 23.15
N PRO A 31 1.45 -31.47 23.12
CA PRO A 31 2.31 -31.50 24.28
C PRO A 31 2.79 -30.09 24.62
N THR A 32 2.50 -29.66 25.85
CA THR A 32 2.98 -28.38 26.39
C THR A 32 4.41 -28.59 26.90
N PHE A 33 5.38 -27.87 26.33
CA PHE A 33 6.76 -27.91 26.81
C PHE A 33 6.88 -27.07 28.09
N ILE A 34 7.02 -27.73 29.23
CA ILE A 34 7.35 -27.08 30.50
C ILE A 34 8.87 -26.87 30.55
N LEU A 35 9.31 -25.62 30.44
CA LEU A 35 10.69 -25.24 30.76
C LEU A 35 10.89 -25.37 32.27
N LYS A 36 11.61 -26.42 32.70
CA LYS A 36 12.14 -26.50 34.07
C LYS A 36 13.20 -25.42 34.24
N THR A 37 12.87 -24.33 34.92
CA THR A 37 13.86 -23.38 35.44
C THR A 37 14.61 -24.03 36.59
N ARG A 38 15.92 -24.23 36.39
CA ARG A 38 16.85 -24.60 37.45
C ARG A 38 16.93 -23.45 38.45
N GLU A 39 16.95 -23.82 39.73
CA GLU A 39 16.93 -22.97 40.92
C GLU A 39 17.92 -21.80 40.88
N GLY A 40 17.50 -20.63 41.40
CA GLY A 40 18.35 -19.45 41.55
C GLY A 40 17.55 -18.19 41.90
N GLU A 41 17.27 -18.03 43.18
CA GLU A 41 16.96 -16.80 43.95
C GLU A 41 16.64 -15.49 43.19
N SER A 42 15.39 -15.02 43.34
CA SER A 42 14.98 -13.64 43.67
C SER A 42 13.58 -13.36 43.12
N ARG A 43 12.54 -13.57 43.92
CA ARG A 43 11.17 -13.17 43.58
C ARG A 43 11.06 -11.64 43.62
N ALA A 44 10.55 -11.05 42.55
CA ALA A 44 10.08 -9.67 42.56
C ALA A 44 8.76 -9.59 43.36
N VAL A 45 8.72 -8.69 44.36
CA VAL A 45 7.53 -8.44 45.20
C VAL A 45 6.98 -7.05 44.84
N SER A 46 5.70 -6.98 44.52
CA SER A 46 4.96 -5.74 44.25
C SER A 46 4.85 -4.86 45.51
N PRO A 47 4.95 -3.52 45.43
CA PRO A 47 4.89 -2.69 46.63
C PRO A 47 3.42 -2.49 47.07
N SER A 48 3.09 -3.05 48.23
CA SER A 48 1.86 -2.72 48.96
C SER A 48 2.14 -1.73 50.08
N GLN A 49 1.31 -0.69 50.14
CA GLN A 49 1.31 0.37 51.14
C GLN A 49 1.19 -0.19 52.57
N ARG A 50 2.01 0.32 53.52
CA ARG A 50 1.56 0.46 54.91
C ARG A 50 2.34 1.53 55.68
N ASN A 51 1.56 2.40 56.30
CA ASN A 51 1.93 3.46 57.24
C ASN A 51 2.73 2.93 58.45
N GLY A 52 3.71 3.72 58.88
CA GLY A 52 4.40 3.56 60.17
C GLY A 52 5.12 4.86 60.55
N ALA A 53 4.53 5.62 61.46
CA ALA A 53 5.04 6.88 61.98
C ALA A 53 6.15 6.67 63.04
N LYS A 54 7.18 7.53 63.03
CA LYS A 54 7.89 8.02 64.23
C LYS A 54 8.78 9.25 63.90
N LYS A 55 8.49 10.37 64.59
CA LYS A 55 9.30 11.58 64.87
C LYS A 55 10.69 11.21 65.43
N GLU A 56 11.76 12.01 65.47
CA GLU A 56 12.12 13.43 65.17
C GLU A 56 13.67 13.46 65.31
N THR A 57 14.40 14.23 64.49
CA THR A 57 15.41 15.24 64.92
C THR A 57 16.16 15.85 63.72
N ASP A 58 16.34 17.17 63.80
CA ASP A 58 16.85 18.09 62.78
C ASP A 58 18.35 17.96 62.47
N ALA A 59 18.71 18.14 61.19
CA ALA A 59 19.89 18.88 60.77
C ALA A 59 19.78 19.34 59.31
N SER A 60 20.05 20.62 59.10
CA SER A 60 20.02 21.43 57.89
C SER A 60 20.83 20.92 56.70
N ALA A 61 20.29 21.04 55.48
CA ALA A 61 21.02 21.55 54.31
C ALA A 61 20.08 21.81 53.10
N SER A 62 20.30 22.95 52.46
CA SER A 62 19.70 23.47 51.23
C SER A 62 19.78 22.52 50.04
N THR A 63 18.68 22.33 49.29
CA THR A 63 18.76 21.99 47.85
C THR A 63 17.51 22.43 47.09
N SER A 64 17.78 23.03 45.94
CA SER A 64 16.88 23.50 44.86
C SER A 64 15.57 22.73 44.65
N THR A 65 14.44 23.43 44.71
CA THR A 65 13.19 23.02 44.07
C THR A 65 13.32 23.18 42.55
N LYS A 66 13.72 22.11 41.86
CA LYS A 66 13.32 21.87 40.47
C LYS A 66 11.96 21.19 40.51
N SER A 67 10.90 21.94 40.26
CA SER A 67 9.59 21.38 39.97
C SER A 67 9.63 20.69 38.60
N CYS A 68 9.73 19.36 38.60
CA CYS A 68 9.20 18.56 37.51
C CYS A 68 7.68 18.58 37.61
N GLU A 69 7.03 19.15 36.59
CA GLU A 69 5.89 18.56 35.87
C GLU A 69 5.41 19.63 34.88
N ALA A 70 6.22 19.85 33.85
CA ALA A 70 5.66 20.31 32.59
C ALA A 70 4.75 19.17 32.13
N ARG A 71 3.43 19.32 32.32
CA ARG A 71 2.46 18.65 31.48
C ARG A 71 2.91 18.96 30.06
N LEU A 72 3.49 17.97 29.38
CA LEU A 72 3.74 18.04 27.95
C LEU A 72 2.37 18.27 27.33
N LEU A 73 2.05 19.54 27.07
CA LEU A 73 1.05 19.90 26.10
C LEU A 73 1.48 19.18 24.84
N MET A 74 0.78 18.11 24.47
CA MET A 74 0.93 17.55 23.14
C MET A 74 0.54 18.66 22.19
N THR A 75 1.53 19.41 21.70
CA THR A 75 1.35 20.35 20.62
C THR A 75 0.75 19.52 19.50
N LEU A 76 -0.50 19.79 19.14
CA LEU A 76 -1.12 19.12 18.01
C LEU A 76 -0.18 19.35 16.82
N PRO A 77 0.21 18.30 16.07
CA PRO A 77 1.06 18.48 14.90
C PRO A 77 0.43 19.52 13.98
N GLN A 78 1.26 20.40 13.42
CA GLN A 78 0.80 21.37 12.45
C GLN A 78 0.19 20.61 11.26
N GLU A 79 -1.03 20.97 10.87
CA GLU A 79 -1.70 20.31 9.76
C GLU A 79 -1.13 20.85 8.44
N MET A 80 -0.76 19.94 7.53
CA MET A 80 -0.37 20.31 6.18
C MET A 80 -1.55 20.95 5.45
N THR A 81 -1.31 22.13 4.86
CA THR A 81 -2.32 22.88 4.10
C THR A 81 -2.27 22.59 2.59
N SER A 82 -1.13 22.13 2.08
CA SER A 82 -0.91 21.78 0.68
C SER A 82 0.09 20.63 0.55
N SER A 83 0.10 19.93 -0.58
CA SER A 83 1.16 18.97 -0.87
C SER A 83 2.52 19.66 -1.05
N ILE A 84 3.60 18.98 -0.69
CA ILE A 84 4.99 19.41 -0.94
C ILE A 84 5.71 18.35 -1.80
N LYS A 85 6.82 18.70 -2.45
CA LYS A 85 7.63 17.72 -3.18
C LYS A 85 8.40 16.83 -2.20
N LEU A 86 8.25 15.52 -2.32
CA LEU A 86 9.11 14.54 -1.67
C LEU A 86 10.33 14.21 -2.52
N MET A 87 10.13 14.04 -3.82
CA MET A 87 11.17 13.62 -4.75
C MET A 87 11.08 14.40 -6.05
N ASP A 88 12.23 14.75 -6.63
CA ASP A 88 12.33 15.34 -7.97
C ASP A 88 12.39 14.27 -9.08
N GLU A 89 12.51 14.71 -10.33
CA GLU A 89 12.65 13.81 -11.50
C GLU A 89 13.97 13.01 -11.47
N ASN A 90 15.01 13.52 -10.80
CA ASN A 90 16.32 12.89 -10.72
C ASN A 90 16.45 11.90 -9.55
N MET A 91 15.31 11.46 -8.98
CA MET A 91 15.26 10.60 -7.81
C MET A 91 15.98 11.20 -6.58
N GLN A 92 15.96 12.52 -6.40
CA GLN A 92 16.51 13.19 -5.22
C GLN A 92 15.39 13.52 -4.22
N LEU A 93 15.58 13.15 -2.96
CA LEU A 93 14.62 13.44 -1.89
C LEU A 93 14.84 14.84 -1.31
N TYR A 94 13.75 15.53 -1.00
CA TYR A 94 13.78 16.82 -0.32
C TYR A 94 13.68 16.66 1.20
N GLU A 95 14.59 17.32 1.92
CA GLU A 95 14.68 17.25 3.39
C GLU A 95 13.60 18.04 4.12
N ASN A 96 12.97 19.01 3.46
CA ASN A 96 11.87 19.82 4.03
C ASN A 96 10.68 18.97 4.50
N VAL A 97 10.52 17.76 3.95
CA VAL A 97 9.48 16.80 4.37
C VAL A 97 9.64 16.40 5.84
N LEU A 98 10.86 16.39 6.38
CA LEU A 98 11.10 16.01 7.78
C LEU A 98 10.40 16.90 8.80
N GLU A 99 10.09 18.16 8.44
CA GLU A 99 9.40 19.11 9.32
C GLU A 99 7.93 18.73 9.53
N GLU A 100 7.33 18.01 8.58
CA GLU A 100 5.91 17.56 8.61
C GLU A 100 5.73 16.19 9.28
N LEU A 101 6.84 15.48 9.52
CA LEU A 101 6.86 14.13 10.08
C LEU A 101 7.07 14.13 11.59
N ILE A 102 6.40 13.20 12.27
CA ILE A 102 6.48 13.05 13.73
C ILE A 102 7.10 11.71 14.12
N ASP A 103 7.60 11.62 15.36
CA ASP A 103 8.18 10.37 15.90
C ASP A 103 7.08 9.39 16.37
N GLN A 104 6.12 9.09 15.48
CA GLN A 104 5.04 8.14 15.69
C GLN A 104 5.23 6.89 14.81
N GLN A 105 4.93 5.71 15.34
CA GLN A 105 5.06 4.43 14.63
C GLN A 105 3.78 4.01 13.90
N ASP A 106 2.63 4.53 14.34
CA ASP A 106 1.34 4.21 13.73
C ASP A 106 1.03 5.17 12.59
N PHE A 107 1.49 4.85 11.38
CA PHE A 107 1.23 5.60 10.16
C PHE A 107 0.94 4.65 9.00
N LEU A 108 0.27 5.18 7.96
CA LEU A 108 -0.01 4.45 6.72
C LEU A 108 0.62 5.21 5.56
N VAL A 109 1.15 4.50 4.57
CA VAL A 109 1.75 5.11 3.37
C VAL A 109 1.02 4.57 2.15
N VAL A 110 0.42 5.46 1.38
CA VAL A 110 -0.37 5.15 0.20
C VAL A 110 0.27 5.82 -1.00
N GLY A 111 0.83 5.02 -1.91
CA GLY A 111 1.30 5.48 -3.21
C GLY A 111 0.25 5.29 -4.30
N ILE A 112 0.32 6.09 -5.35
CA ILE A 112 -0.49 5.89 -6.56
C ILE A 112 0.41 5.71 -7.78
N LEU A 113 0.01 4.86 -8.71
CA LEU A 113 0.70 4.56 -9.97
C LEU A 113 -0.31 4.56 -11.12
N GLY A 114 0.19 4.81 -12.33
CA GLY A 114 -0.64 4.81 -13.54
C GLY A 114 -0.11 5.76 -14.61
N THR A 115 -0.57 5.56 -15.84
CA THR A 115 -0.16 6.33 -17.02
C THR A 115 -0.69 7.77 -16.99
N GLN A 116 -0.36 8.55 -18.00
CA GLN A 116 -0.82 9.93 -18.12
C GLN A 116 -2.33 9.95 -18.40
N GLY A 117 -3.06 10.89 -17.80
CA GLY A 117 -4.50 11.08 -18.06
C GLY A 117 -5.46 10.11 -17.36
N VAL A 118 -4.97 9.10 -16.63
CA VAL A 118 -5.83 8.14 -15.90
C VAL A 118 -6.51 8.72 -14.66
N GLY A 119 -6.11 9.92 -14.21
CA GLY A 119 -6.76 10.62 -13.08
C GLY A 119 -6.14 10.38 -11.69
N LYS A 120 -4.86 10.02 -11.58
CA LYS A 120 -4.16 9.77 -10.30
C LYS A 120 -4.34 10.88 -9.26
N SER A 121 -3.90 12.10 -9.59
CA SER A 121 -3.97 13.27 -8.71
C SER A 121 -5.41 13.63 -8.33
N THR A 122 -6.36 13.38 -9.24
CA THR A 122 -7.80 13.54 -8.98
C THR A 122 -8.28 12.54 -7.92
N ILE A 123 -7.97 11.25 -8.08
CA ILE A 123 -8.32 10.21 -7.10
C ILE A 123 -7.71 10.51 -5.73
N LEU A 124 -6.43 10.88 -5.66
CA LEU A 124 -5.80 11.26 -4.39
C LEU A 124 -6.43 12.50 -3.76
N SER A 125 -6.77 13.51 -4.56
CA SER A 125 -7.50 14.70 -4.09
C SER A 125 -8.89 14.34 -3.57
N LEU A 126 -9.60 13.40 -4.21
CA LEU A 126 -10.89 12.89 -3.72
C LEU A 126 -10.73 12.11 -2.42
N LEU A 127 -9.69 11.27 -2.30
CA LEU A 127 -9.36 10.55 -1.07
C LEU A 127 -8.95 11.49 0.07
N THR A 128 -8.43 12.68 -0.23
CA THR A 128 -8.02 13.68 0.76
C THR A 128 -9.01 14.86 0.90
N SER A 129 -10.15 14.82 0.20
CA SER A 129 -11.17 15.89 0.19
C SER A 129 -11.71 16.34 1.56
N ASN A 130 -11.58 15.51 2.60
CA ASN A 130 -11.96 15.89 3.97
C ASN A 130 -11.00 16.91 4.61
N TYR A 131 -9.82 17.10 4.04
CA TYR A 131 -8.74 17.92 4.59
C TYR A 131 -8.51 19.20 3.75
N GLY A 132 -8.75 19.13 2.44
CA GLY A 132 -8.65 20.27 1.54
C GLY A 132 -9.18 19.95 0.16
N SER A 133 -9.54 20.98 -0.60
CA SER A 133 -9.90 20.86 -2.01
C SER A 133 -8.66 20.88 -2.89
N GLU A 134 -8.55 19.93 -3.83
CA GLU A 134 -7.49 19.90 -4.85
C GLU A 134 -6.06 19.97 -4.28
N LEU A 135 -5.79 19.21 -3.21
CA LEU A 135 -4.47 19.16 -2.57
C LEU A 135 -3.35 18.73 -3.51
N PHE A 136 -3.67 17.88 -4.50
CA PHE A 136 -2.75 17.50 -5.56
C PHE A 136 -3.15 18.18 -6.87
N ALA A 137 -2.17 18.75 -7.57
CA ALA A 137 -2.42 19.51 -8.78
C ALA A 137 -2.97 18.61 -9.91
N VAL A 138 -4.21 18.90 -10.34
CA VAL A 138 -4.87 18.17 -11.42
C VAL A 138 -4.57 18.82 -12.77
N GLN A 139 -4.41 18.00 -13.81
CA GLN A 139 -4.21 18.48 -15.18
C GLN A 139 -5.38 19.35 -15.65
N LYS A 140 -5.10 20.59 -16.02
CA LYS A 140 -6.05 21.51 -16.67
C LYS A 140 -6.14 21.25 -18.17
N SER A 141 -7.16 21.83 -18.82
CA SER A 141 -7.38 21.73 -20.26
C SER A 141 -6.22 22.24 -21.12
N SER A 142 -5.43 23.20 -20.62
CA SER A 142 -4.20 23.68 -21.26
C SER A 142 -3.11 22.60 -21.34
N HIS A 143 -2.94 21.79 -20.29
CA HIS A 143 -1.94 20.72 -20.25
C HIS A 143 -2.28 19.61 -21.25
N HIS A 144 -3.56 19.24 -21.34
CA HIS A 144 -4.05 18.26 -22.30
C HIS A 144 -3.77 18.68 -23.75
N LYS A 145 -4.03 19.95 -24.09
CA LYS A 145 -3.77 20.49 -25.43
C LYS A 145 -2.28 20.48 -25.79
N ASN A 146 -1.42 20.65 -24.79
CA ASN A 146 0.03 20.69 -24.99
C ASN A 146 0.70 19.32 -24.79
N GLY A 147 -0.04 18.27 -24.41
CA GLY A 147 0.50 16.95 -24.11
C GLY A 147 1.41 16.89 -22.89
N ILE A 148 1.38 17.88 -21.99
CA ILE A 148 2.33 18.00 -20.86
C ILE A 148 1.75 17.34 -19.61
N ASN A 149 2.60 16.69 -18.80
CA ASN A 149 2.25 16.19 -17.47
C ASN A 149 2.13 17.36 -16.45
N CYS A 150 1.31 17.17 -15.42
CA CYS A 150 1.19 18.14 -14.32
C CYS A 150 2.11 17.77 -13.15
N THR A 151 2.27 16.47 -12.89
CA THR A 151 3.12 15.93 -11.84
C THR A 151 4.49 15.54 -12.38
N SER A 152 5.52 15.97 -11.64
CA SER A 152 6.94 15.76 -11.88
C SER A 152 7.56 15.26 -10.57
N GLY A 153 8.27 14.14 -10.58
CA GLY A 153 8.75 13.46 -9.36
C GLY A 153 7.63 12.84 -8.52
N ILE A 154 7.70 13.02 -7.20
CA ILE A 154 6.69 12.56 -6.22
C ILE A 154 6.27 13.72 -5.32
N ASP A 155 4.97 13.98 -5.27
CA ASP A 155 4.35 14.87 -4.29
C ASP A 155 3.94 14.11 -3.04
N PHE A 156 4.01 14.78 -1.89
CA PHE A 156 3.79 14.24 -0.57
C PHE A 156 2.77 15.08 0.20
N TYR A 157 1.88 14.39 0.90
CA TYR A 157 0.93 14.99 1.81
C TYR A 157 0.66 14.05 2.99
N VAL A 158 0.73 14.55 4.22
CA VAL A 158 0.34 13.80 5.42
C VAL A 158 -0.93 14.38 6.03
N THR A 159 -1.90 13.50 6.28
CA THR A 159 -3.18 13.85 6.90
C THR A 159 -3.07 13.92 8.43
N LYS A 160 -4.06 14.55 9.08
CA LYS A 160 -4.18 14.55 10.55
C LYS A 160 -4.27 13.14 11.17
N ASN A 161 -4.77 12.16 10.41
CA ASN A 161 -4.86 10.75 10.82
C ASN A 161 -3.56 9.96 10.53
N ARG A 162 -2.45 10.66 10.25
CA ARG A 162 -1.13 10.09 9.94
C ARG A 162 -1.13 9.08 8.79
N VAL A 163 -1.96 9.36 7.79
CA VAL A 163 -1.88 8.71 6.47
C VAL A 163 -1.07 9.63 5.56
N ILE A 164 0.06 9.11 5.07
CA ILE A 164 0.95 9.71 4.08
C ILE A 164 0.46 9.28 2.69
N TYR A 165 0.20 10.26 1.83
CA TYR A 165 -0.15 10.06 0.43
C TYR A 165 1.00 10.52 -0.47
N LEU A 166 1.35 9.66 -1.44
CA LEU A 166 2.38 9.91 -2.42
C LEU A 166 1.77 9.94 -3.82
N ASP A 167 1.75 11.11 -4.46
CA ASP A 167 1.31 11.27 -5.85
C ASP A 167 2.52 11.25 -6.79
N THR A 168 2.57 10.29 -7.71
CA THR A 168 3.73 10.14 -8.59
C THR A 168 3.48 10.74 -9.97
N GLN A 169 4.57 11.14 -10.61
CA GLN A 169 4.58 11.37 -12.05
C GLN A 169 4.04 10.16 -12.82
N PRO A 170 3.47 10.36 -14.02
CA PRO A 170 2.96 9.25 -14.82
C PRO A 170 4.06 8.29 -15.26
N ILE A 171 3.78 6.97 -15.19
CA ILE A 171 4.71 5.95 -15.70
C ILE A 171 4.74 5.97 -17.24
N LEU A 172 5.93 5.70 -17.80
CA LEU A 172 6.14 5.59 -19.26
C LEU A 172 5.68 6.82 -20.06
N SER A 173 5.70 8.01 -19.47
CA SER A 173 5.21 9.23 -20.12
C SER A 173 6.32 9.95 -20.87
N SER A 174 6.13 10.08 -22.20
CA SER A 174 7.04 10.80 -23.08
C SER A 174 7.12 12.30 -22.79
N SER A 175 6.15 12.88 -22.08
CA SER A 175 6.16 14.32 -21.77
C SER A 175 7.22 14.72 -20.73
N ILE A 176 7.77 13.73 -20.01
CA ILE A 176 8.91 13.90 -19.11
C ILE A 176 10.22 14.06 -19.92
N MET A 177 10.26 13.62 -21.18
CA MET A 177 11.37 13.93 -22.09
C MET A 177 11.27 15.37 -22.56
N THR A 178 12.00 16.26 -21.89
CA THR A 178 12.28 17.57 -22.49
C THR A 178 13.16 17.33 -23.73
N PRO A 179 12.82 17.86 -24.93
CA PRO A 179 13.56 17.59 -26.15
C PRO A 179 14.88 18.38 -26.14
N THR A 180 15.88 17.89 -25.43
CA THR A 180 17.24 18.39 -25.58
C THR A 180 17.99 17.53 -26.58
N ASN A 181 18.02 18.02 -27.83
CA ASN A 181 18.85 17.62 -28.97
C ASN A 181 18.34 16.49 -29.88
N THR A 182 17.97 16.91 -31.08
CA THR A 182 17.37 16.20 -32.22
C THR A 182 18.34 15.25 -32.92
N THR A 183 18.71 14.14 -32.28
CA THR A 183 19.42 13.04 -32.95
C THR A 183 18.74 11.71 -32.62
N LEU A 184 18.52 10.87 -33.65
CA LEU A 184 17.77 9.61 -33.55
C LEU A 184 18.37 8.63 -32.51
N GLU A 185 19.70 8.60 -32.39
CA GLU A 185 20.41 7.75 -31.42
C GLU A 185 20.20 8.20 -29.96
N HIS A 186 20.05 9.51 -29.72
CA HIS A 186 19.72 10.03 -28.40
C HIS A 186 18.24 9.83 -28.04
N TYR A 187 17.35 9.80 -29.03
CA TYR A 187 15.92 9.55 -28.82
C TYR A 187 15.67 8.12 -28.33
N VAL A 188 16.29 7.12 -28.97
CA VAL A 188 16.18 5.70 -28.59
C VAL A 188 16.79 5.47 -27.20
N ASN A 189 17.98 6.03 -26.91
CA ASN A 189 18.56 5.98 -25.56
C ASN A 189 17.66 6.67 -24.52
N SER A 190 16.97 7.74 -24.88
CA SER A 190 16.12 8.49 -23.98
C SER A 190 14.81 7.76 -23.64
N GLU A 191 14.26 6.93 -24.54
CA GLU A 191 13.09 6.08 -24.24
C GLU A 191 13.46 4.96 -23.26
N TYR A 192 14.62 4.30 -23.41
CA TYR A 192 15.08 3.32 -22.42
C TYR A 192 15.33 3.97 -21.07
N ASN A 193 15.94 5.16 -21.05
CA ASN A 193 16.16 5.89 -19.80
C ASN A 193 14.83 6.23 -19.09
N LEU A 194 13.76 6.54 -19.82
CA LEU A 194 12.43 6.73 -19.25
C LEU A 194 11.85 5.45 -18.64
N GLU A 195 11.97 4.32 -19.35
CA GLU A 195 11.47 3.04 -18.85
C GLU A 195 12.22 2.64 -17.58
N ILE A 196 13.55 2.76 -17.57
CA ILE A 196 14.39 2.52 -16.39
C ILE A 196 14.01 3.46 -15.24
N GLN A 197 13.87 4.76 -15.48
CA GLN A 197 13.48 5.72 -14.45
C GLN A 197 12.09 5.40 -13.88
N SER A 198 11.14 5.01 -14.73
CA SER A 198 9.79 4.60 -14.31
C SER A 198 9.84 3.32 -13.45
N LEU A 199 10.69 2.35 -13.82
CA LEU A 199 10.90 1.13 -13.07
C LEU A 199 11.56 1.42 -11.71
N GLN A 200 12.55 2.31 -11.67
CA GLN A 200 13.21 2.76 -10.43
C GLN A 200 12.21 3.43 -9.47
N LEU A 201 11.35 4.31 -9.99
CA LEU A 201 10.30 4.96 -9.20
C LEU A 201 9.28 3.95 -8.66
N THR A 202 8.89 2.98 -9.48
CA THR A 202 7.94 1.93 -9.08
C THR A 202 8.54 1.01 -8.02
N ALA A 203 9.81 0.60 -8.18
CA ALA A 203 10.55 -0.18 -7.20
C ALA A 203 10.74 0.58 -5.87
N PHE A 204 10.93 1.90 -5.93
CA PHE A 204 10.95 2.76 -4.75
C PHE A 204 9.61 2.69 -4.00
N LEU A 205 8.48 2.89 -4.69
CA LEU A 205 7.16 2.77 -4.07
C LEU A 205 6.92 1.38 -3.47
N TYR A 206 7.33 0.31 -4.17
CA TYR A 206 7.19 -1.06 -3.64
C TYR A 206 7.91 -1.28 -2.32
N SER A 207 8.94 -0.48 -2.04
CA SER A 207 9.72 -0.60 -0.82
C SER A 207 9.18 0.28 0.30
N VAL A 208 8.63 1.46 -0.01
CA VAL A 208 8.25 2.47 1.01
C VAL A 208 6.76 2.57 1.31
N CYS A 209 5.90 1.98 0.48
CA CYS A 209 4.44 2.06 0.61
C CYS A 209 3.84 0.85 1.32
N HIS A 210 2.72 1.09 2.01
CA HIS A 210 1.85 0.05 2.55
C HIS A 210 0.80 -0.39 1.51
N VAL A 211 0.21 0.58 0.83
CA VAL A 211 -0.76 0.37 -0.25
C VAL A 211 -0.29 1.11 -1.49
N ILE A 212 -0.41 0.47 -2.64
CA ILE A 212 -0.19 1.06 -3.94
C ILE A 212 -1.48 0.95 -4.74
N ILE A 213 -2.02 2.10 -5.11
CA ILE A 213 -3.19 2.21 -5.97
C ILE A 213 -2.70 2.28 -7.41
N PHE A 214 -2.92 1.22 -8.17
CA PHE A 214 -2.61 1.19 -9.59
C PHE A 214 -3.86 1.54 -10.40
N VAL A 215 -3.83 2.73 -10.99
CA VAL A 215 -4.96 3.31 -11.71
C VAL A 215 -4.85 3.01 -13.20
N GLN A 216 -5.93 2.46 -13.76
CA GLN A 216 -6.12 2.25 -15.19
C GLN A 216 -7.44 2.89 -15.60
N ASP A 217 -7.52 3.41 -16.82
CA ASP A 217 -8.77 3.93 -17.40
C ASP A 217 -9.40 3.02 -18.46
N TRP A 218 -8.79 1.86 -18.74
CA TRP A 218 -9.36 0.81 -19.58
C TRP A 218 -8.80 -0.58 -19.19
N PHE A 219 -9.60 -1.62 -19.40
CA PHE A 219 -9.23 -3.02 -19.15
C PHE A 219 -8.91 -3.74 -20.47
N VAL A 220 -7.72 -4.31 -20.69
CA VAL A 220 -6.48 -4.27 -19.90
C VAL A 220 -5.27 -4.04 -20.82
N ASP A 221 -4.33 -3.20 -20.38
CA ASP A 221 -3.04 -2.99 -21.07
C ASP A 221 -1.99 -4.04 -20.66
N PRO A 222 -1.62 -5.00 -21.53
CA PRO A 222 -0.62 -6.01 -21.21
C PRO A 222 0.78 -5.44 -20.96
N ASN A 223 1.13 -4.30 -21.58
CA ASN A 223 2.44 -3.68 -21.41
C ASN A 223 2.60 -3.11 -20.00
N LEU A 224 1.54 -2.50 -19.46
CA LEU A 224 1.56 -2.01 -18.08
C LEU A 224 1.62 -3.16 -17.07
N ILE A 225 0.89 -4.24 -17.32
CA ILE A 225 0.97 -5.44 -16.47
C ILE A 225 2.39 -6.00 -16.46
N ARG A 226 3.01 -6.14 -17.64
CA ARG A 226 4.41 -6.58 -17.74
C ARG A 226 5.35 -5.62 -17.01
N PHE A 227 5.15 -4.32 -17.17
CA PHE A 227 5.94 -3.29 -16.47
C PHE A 227 5.86 -3.44 -14.94
N ILE A 228 4.65 -3.62 -14.38
CA ILE A 228 4.42 -3.83 -12.94
C ILE A 228 5.13 -5.08 -12.43
N GLN A 229 5.10 -6.17 -13.19
CA GLN A 229 5.82 -7.42 -12.88
C GLN A 229 7.34 -7.25 -13.00
N THR A 230 7.83 -6.50 -13.98
CA THR A 230 9.25 -6.17 -14.13
C THR A 230 9.75 -5.36 -12.94
N ALA A 231 8.99 -4.34 -12.51
CA ALA A 231 9.34 -3.54 -11.34
C ALA A 231 9.42 -4.38 -10.06
N GLU A 232 8.59 -5.43 -9.94
CA GLU A 232 8.62 -6.37 -8.80
C GLU A 232 9.94 -7.13 -8.75
N MET A 233 10.47 -7.54 -9.90
CA MET A 233 11.75 -8.25 -10.01
C MET A 233 12.97 -7.36 -9.79
N LEU A 234 12.85 -6.05 -10.08
CA LEU A 234 13.93 -5.07 -9.95
C LEU A 234 13.98 -4.38 -8.57
N LYS A 235 12.97 -4.61 -7.72
CA LYS A 235 12.95 -4.12 -6.35
C LYS A 235 14.24 -4.56 -5.62
N PRO A 236 15.00 -3.64 -5.01
CA PRO A 236 16.18 -4.02 -4.24
C PRO A 236 15.80 -4.90 -3.05
N SER A 237 16.38 -6.09 -2.96
CA SER A 237 16.22 -6.92 -1.78
C SER A 237 16.88 -6.25 -0.58
N SER A 238 16.17 -6.18 0.54
CA SER A 238 16.69 -5.59 1.79
C SER A 238 17.76 -6.47 2.47
N THR A 239 18.07 -7.63 1.91
CA THR A 239 18.95 -8.66 2.48
C THR A 239 20.38 -8.55 1.95
N SER A 240 21.22 -7.76 2.61
CA SER A 240 22.67 -7.83 2.44
C SER A 240 23.34 -8.54 3.63
N ASN A 241 22.91 -9.78 3.96
CA ASN A 241 23.51 -10.71 4.96
C ASN A 241 22.90 -10.80 6.37
N LEU A 242 21.58 -10.67 6.57
CA LEU A 242 20.97 -10.90 7.89
C LEU A 242 19.75 -11.84 7.81
N ASP A 243 19.84 -12.90 8.62
CA ASP A 243 18.85 -13.89 9.06
C ASP A 243 18.09 -14.74 8.01
N GLN A 244 18.19 -16.06 8.16
CA GLN A 244 17.53 -17.08 7.33
C GLN A 244 15.98 -17.05 7.42
N ASP A 245 15.42 -16.27 8.34
CA ASP A 245 13.98 -16.15 8.58
C ASP A 245 13.37 -14.82 8.11
N TYR A 246 14.13 -13.95 7.44
CA TYR A 246 13.60 -12.68 6.95
C TYR A 246 12.66 -12.88 5.74
N ILE A 247 11.37 -12.58 5.93
CA ILE A 247 10.40 -12.50 4.85
C ILE A 247 10.48 -11.10 4.23
N GLU A 248 10.84 -11.05 2.95
CA GLU A 248 10.89 -9.80 2.21
C GLU A 248 9.50 -9.14 2.12
N TYR A 249 9.45 -7.84 2.40
CA TYR A 249 8.23 -7.06 2.36
C TYR A 249 7.78 -6.76 0.92
N TYR A 250 6.46 -6.88 0.68
CA TYR A 250 5.76 -6.44 -0.52
C TYR A 250 4.42 -5.77 -0.15
N PRO A 251 4.05 -4.67 -0.84
CA PRO A 251 2.88 -3.87 -0.49
C PRO A 251 1.56 -4.51 -0.95
N HIS A 252 0.46 -3.97 -0.41
CA HIS A 252 -0.87 -4.19 -0.96
C HIS A 252 -1.02 -3.49 -2.30
N MET A 253 -1.38 -4.24 -3.33
CA MET A 253 -1.65 -3.71 -4.66
C MET A 253 -3.16 -3.64 -4.86
N LEU A 254 -3.67 -2.44 -5.13
CA LEU A 254 -5.07 -2.17 -5.44
C LEU A 254 -5.20 -1.85 -6.93
N PHE A 255 -5.94 -2.67 -7.67
CA PHE A 255 -6.31 -2.39 -9.05
C PHE A 255 -7.53 -1.46 -9.07
N LEU A 256 -7.33 -0.21 -9.49
CA LEU A 256 -8.37 0.80 -9.58
C LEU A 256 -8.69 1.09 -11.04
N HIS A 257 -9.86 0.66 -11.50
CA HIS A 257 -10.38 1.02 -12.81
C HIS A 257 -11.16 2.32 -12.70
N ASN A 258 -10.56 3.42 -13.16
CA ASN A 258 -11.19 4.73 -13.22
C ASN A 258 -11.91 4.92 -14.56
N LYS A 259 -12.86 5.86 -14.61
CA LYS A 259 -13.70 6.13 -15.80
C LYS A 259 -14.44 4.87 -16.28
N ALA A 260 -14.80 3.98 -15.36
CA ALA A 260 -15.49 2.74 -15.68
C ALA A 260 -16.86 3.01 -16.31
N GLU A 261 -17.20 2.25 -17.33
CA GLU A 261 -18.50 2.29 -18.00
C GLU A 261 -19.51 1.39 -17.28
N VAL A 262 -20.79 1.55 -17.61
CA VAL A 262 -21.88 0.76 -16.98
C VAL A 262 -21.66 -0.74 -17.14
N ASP A 263 -21.12 -1.16 -18.29
CA ASP A 263 -20.85 -2.55 -18.63
C ASP A 263 -19.71 -3.17 -17.78
N ASP A 264 -18.80 -2.35 -17.24
CA ASP A 264 -17.71 -2.80 -16.38
C ASP A 264 -18.20 -3.26 -15.00
N PHE A 265 -19.33 -2.70 -14.54
CA PHE A 265 -19.97 -3.09 -13.28
C PHE A 265 -20.79 -4.37 -13.40
N MET A 266 -20.96 -4.94 -14.60
CA MET A 266 -21.69 -6.19 -14.77
C MET A 266 -20.95 -7.35 -14.09
N PRO A 267 -21.66 -8.24 -13.36
CA PRO A 267 -21.02 -9.32 -12.61
C PRO A 267 -20.13 -10.24 -13.46
N ASP A 268 -20.47 -10.46 -14.72
CA ASP A 268 -19.69 -11.31 -15.61
C ASP A 268 -18.40 -10.62 -16.07
N THR A 269 -18.43 -9.31 -16.34
CA THR A 269 -17.23 -8.49 -16.61
C THR A 269 -16.30 -8.50 -15.40
N LEU A 270 -16.83 -8.30 -14.19
CA LEU A 270 -16.05 -8.37 -12.94
C LEU A 270 -15.40 -9.73 -12.72
N LYS A 271 -16.07 -10.84 -13.05
CA LYS A 271 -15.48 -12.19 -12.99
C LYS A 271 -14.35 -12.37 -14.01
N ILE A 272 -14.51 -11.81 -15.22
CA ILE A 272 -13.47 -11.85 -16.25
C ILE A 272 -12.23 -11.07 -15.78
N MET A 273 -12.44 -9.84 -15.27
CA MET A 273 -11.36 -9.01 -14.70
C MET A 273 -10.65 -9.72 -13.56
N THR A 274 -11.41 -10.26 -12.61
CA THR A 274 -10.87 -10.98 -11.45
C THR A 274 -10.06 -12.19 -11.88
N GLY A 275 -10.63 -13.04 -12.73
CA GLY A 275 -9.94 -14.23 -13.23
C GLY A 275 -8.72 -13.92 -14.10
N PHE A 276 -8.66 -12.74 -14.74
CA PHE A 276 -7.46 -12.28 -15.44
C PHE A 276 -6.35 -11.92 -14.44
N TYR A 277 -6.63 -11.03 -13.48
CA TYR A 277 -5.63 -10.60 -12.50
C TYR A 277 -5.14 -11.76 -11.62
N ASP A 278 -6.03 -12.67 -11.22
CA ASP A 278 -5.66 -13.85 -10.43
C ASP A 278 -4.65 -14.73 -11.19
N LYS A 279 -4.85 -14.93 -12.49
CA LYS A 279 -3.93 -15.73 -13.32
C LYS A 279 -2.60 -15.02 -13.53
N VAL A 280 -2.64 -13.72 -13.81
CA VAL A 280 -1.45 -12.91 -14.11
C VAL A 280 -0.58 -12.73 -12.88
N PHE A 281 -1.19 -12.50 -11.71
CA PHE A 281 -0.49 -12.25 -10.45
C PHE A 281 -0.39 -13.50 -9.56
N ALA A 282 -0.74 -14.69 -10.06
CA ALA A 282 -0.65 -15.95 -9.31
C ALA A 282 0.73 -16.24 -8.71
N ARG A 283 1.79 -15.73 -9.36
CA ARG A 283 3.19 -15.89 -8.93
C ARG A 283 3.82 -14.61 -8.38
N SER A 284 3.04 -13.52 -8.32
CA SER A 284 3.51 -12.26 -7.76
C SER A 284 3.57 -12.36 -6.23
N ARG A 285 4.53 -11.67 -5.64
CA ARG A 285 4.66 -11.51 -4.19
C ARG A 285 3.86 -10.31 -3.68
N LEU A 286 3.34 -9.46 -4.58
CA LEU A 286 2.46 -8.34 -4.23
C LEU A 286 1.19 -8.85 -3.56
N GLN A 287 0.72 -8.13 -2.56
CA GLN A 287 -0.48 -8.50 -1.82
C GLN A 287 -1.71 -8.01 -2.60
N THR A 288 -2.18 -8.84 -3.52
CA THR A 288 -3.34 -8.55 -4.40
C THR A 288 -4.68 -8.99 -3.79
N HIS A 289 -4.66 -9.70 -2.67
CA HIS A 289 -5.84 -10.32 -2.05
C HIS A 289 -5.96 -9.95 -0.56
N SER A 290 -6.23 -8.67 -0.28
CA SER A 290 -6.37 -8.14 1.08
C SER A 290 -7.75 -7.53 1.37
N GLY A 291 -8.74 -7.79 0.51
CA GLY A 291 -10.13 -7.37 0.73
C GLY A 291 -10.39 -5.89 0.40
N LEU A 292 -9.49 -5.24 -0.34
CA LEU A 292 -9.68 -3.89 -0.90
C LEU A 292 -10.58 -3.94 -2.15
N ASN A 293 -11.84 -4.32 -1.97
CA ASN A 293 -12.78 -4.45 -3.07
C ASN A 293 -14.09 -3.69 -2.84
N MET A 294 -14.95 -3.71 -3.87
CA MET A 294 -16.26 -3.06 -3.88
C MET A 294 -17.27 -3.70 -2.91
N SER A 295 -17.01 -4.88 -2.37
CA SER A 295 -17.97 -5.56 -1.51
C SER A 295 -18.01 -4.96 -0.10
N SER A 296 -19.21 -4.95 0.48
CA SER A 296 -19.45 -4.45 1.84
C SER A 296 -18.91 -5.40 2.92
N CYS A 297 -18.73 -6.68 2.60
CA CYS A 297 -18.22 -7.69 3.52
C CYS A 297 -16.71 -7.92 3.32
N SER A 298 -15.93 -7.87 4.40
CA SER A 298 -14.53 -8.27 4.40
C SER A 298 -14.42 -9.79 4.41
N THR A 299 -14.69 -10.43 3.28
CA THR A 299 -14.25 -11.81 3.07
C THR A 299 -12.76 -11.78 2.73
N ASP A 300 -11.93 -12.30 3.63
CA ASP A 300 -10.50 -12.46 3.37
C ASP A 300 -10.27 -13.26 2.08
N GLY A 301 -9.27 -12.85 1.31
CA GLY A 301 -8.84 -13.57 0.11
C GLY A 301 -9.59 -13.24 -1.18
N GLN A 302 -10.29 -12.10 -1.26
CA GLN A 302 -10.78 -11.56 -2.54
C GLN A 302 -9.78 -10.57 -3.16
N LEU A 303 -9.72 -10.55 -4.49
CA LEU A 303 -8.91 -9.63 -5.26
C LEU A 303 -9.20 -8.17 -4.90
N ASN A 304 -8.13 -7.39 -4.78
CA ASN A 304 -8.16 -5.95 -4.56
C ASN A 304 -8.53 -5.21 -5.87
N LEU A 305 -9.80 -5.26 -6.23
CA LEU A 305 -10.35 -4.63 -7.42
C LEU A 305 -11.43 -3.61 -7.03
N PHE A 306 -11.26 -2.37 -7.48
CA PHE A 306 -12.20 -1.28 -7.24
C PHE A 306 -12.46 -0.53 -8.54
N LEU A 307 -13.72 -0.13 -8.75
CA LEU A 307 -14.16 0.57 -9.96
C LEU A 307 -14.72 1.94 -9.56
N ILE A 308 -14.34 2.98 -10.30
CA ILE A 308 -14.87 4.33 -10.16
C ILE A 308 -15.44 4.75 -11.52
N PRO A 309 -16.73 5.11 -11.59
CA PRO A 309 -17.34 5.56 -12.84
C PRO A 309 -16.77 6.91 -13.27
N GLU A 310 -16.98 7.27 -14.53
CA GLU A 310 -16.64 8.61 -15.00
C GLU A 310 -17.42 9.68 -14.20
N ILE A 311 -16.67 10.63 -13.63
CA ILE A 311 -17.23 11.71 -12.82
C ILE A 311 -17.86 12.76 -13.75
N LYS A 312 -19.17 12.60 -14.03
CA LYS A 312 -19.95 13.56 -14.81
C LYS A 312 -20.63 14.58 -13.89
N SER A 313 -20.70 15.83 -14.34
CA SER A 313 -21.43 16.90 -13.65
C SER A 313 -22.95 16.64 -13.69
N GLN A 314 -23.47 16.06 -12.61
CA GLN A 314 -24.87 16.09 -12.11
C GLN A 314 -25.98 16.33 -13.16
N ASN A 315 -26.34 15.34 -13.99
CA ASN A 315 -27.64 15.31 -14.68
C ASN A 315 -28.03 13.95 -15.34
N GLU A 316 -27.25 12.88 -15.16
CA GLU A 316 -27.59 11.57 -15.73
C GLU A 316 -28.15 10.62 -14.65
N PRO A 317 -29.16 9.79 -14.99
CA PRO A 317 -29.71 8.81 -14.06
C PRO A 317 -28.61 7.83 -13.63
N ILE A 318 -28.28 7.83 -12.34
CA ILE A 318 -27.16 7.06 -11.79
C ILE A 318 -27.63 5.61 -11.62
N ILE A 319 -27.13 4.70 -12.47
CA ILE A 319 -27.33 3.25 -12.34
C ILE A 319 -26.42 2.67 -11.22
N HIS A 320 -25.43 3.44 -10.78
CA HIS A 320 -24.39 3.05 -9.82
C HIS A 320 -24.49 3.76 -8.45
N GLU A 321 -23.72 3.30 -7.45
CA GLU A 321 -23.58 3.98 -6.16
C GLU A 321 -23.10 5.44 -6.36
N ASN A 322 -23.49 6.35 -5.47
CA ASN A 322 -23.06 7.75 -5.52
C ASN A 322 -21.53 7.83 -5.46
N GLU A 323 -20.90 8.59 -6.36
CA GLU A 323 -19.44 8.77 -6.42
C GLU A 323 -18.82 9.11 -5.05
N LYS A 324 -19.47 9.99 -4.29
CA LYS A 324 -18.98 10.37 -2.95
C LYS A 324 -18.98 9.19 -1.98
N GLU A 325 -19.99 8.33 -2.07
CA GLU A 325 -20.09 7.12 -1.25
C GLU A 325 -19.03 6.10 -1.67
N LEU A 326 -18.78 5.94 -2.97
CA LEU A 326 -17.71 5.09 -3.50
C LEU A 326 -16.33 5.54 -3.03
N ILE A 327 -16.02 6.84 -3.13
CA ILE A 327 -14.77 7.40 -2.64
C ILE A 327 -14.65 7.22 -1.12
N GLN A 328 -15.73 7.44 -0.38
CA GLN A 328 -15.72 7.23 1.08
C GLN A 328 -15.50 5.76 1.45
N LYS A 329 -16.12 4.84 0.71
CA LYS A 329 -15.96 3.39 0.87
C LYS A 329 -14.53 2.95 0.56
N LEU A 330 -13.96 3.45 -0.54
CA LEU A 330 -12.56 3.23 -0.90
C LEU A 330 -11.62 3.74 0.20
N ARG A 331 -11.83 4.98 0.67
CA ARG A 331 -11.05 5.58 1.76
C ARG A 331 -11.11 4.71 3.02
N ASN A 332 -12.29 4.29 3.44
CA ASN A 332 -12.48 3.45 4.62
C ASN A 332 -11.73 2.11 4.49
N LYS A 333 -11.78 1.48 3.31
CA LYS A 333 -11.07 0.22 3.03
C LYS A 333 -9.55 0.40 3.08
N ILE A 334 -9.02 1.45 2.45
CA ILE A 334 -7.58 1.76 2.47
C ILE A 334 -7.11 2.05 3.91
N HIS A 335 -7.86 2.87 4.67
CA HIS A 335 -7.48 3.24 6.04
C HIS A 335 -7.57 2.08 7.03
N GLY A 336 -8.46 1.13 6.76
CA GLY A 336 -8.70 -0.06 7.59
C GLY A 336 -7.83 -1.26 7.26
N ILE A 337 -6.89 -1.16 6.32
CA ILE A 337 -6.04 -2.29 5.93
C ILE A 337 -5.02 -2.66 7.01
N SER A 338 -4.63 -3.94 7.03
CA SER A 338 -3.53 -4.41 7.87
C SER A 338 -2.20 -3.78 7.45
N ARG A 339 -1.52 -3.17 8.42
CA ARG A 339 -0.22 -2.50 8.25
C ARG A 339 0.89 -3.51 8.51
N ASN A 340 1.36 -4.15 7.46
CA ASN A 340 2.53 -5.03 7.53
C ASN A 340 3.80 -4.18 7.70
N PRO A 341 4.72 -4.55 8.60
CA PRO A 341 5.91 -3.75 8.85
C PRO A 341 6.83 -3.75 7.61
N LEU A 342 7.25 -2.56 7.18
CA LEU A 342 8.14 -2.37 6.03
C LEU A 342 9.54 -2.98 6.28
N THR A 343 10.00 -2.94 7.53
CA THR A 343 11.31 -3.42 7.97
C THR A 343 11.17 -4.30 9.22
N PRO A 344 12.18 -5.12 9.58
CA PRO A 344 12.13 -5.96 10.79
C PRO A 344 11.84 -5.17 12.07
N SER A 345 12.41 -3.95 12.17
CA SER A 345 12.10 -3.02 13.24
C SER A 345 10.96 -2.10 12.84
N ALA A 346 10.05 -1.79 13.77
CA ALA A 346 9.03 -0.77 13.56
C ALA A 346 9.68 0.59 13.28
N LEU A 347 9.19 1.29 12.25
CA LEU A 347 9.65 2.62 11.88
C LEU A 347 8.77 3.67 12.55
N THR A 348 9.36 4.80 12.92
CA THR A 348 8.60 6.05 13.07
C THR A 348 8.50 6.73 11.71
N GLU A 349 7.65 7.73 11.54
CA GLU A 349 7.56 8.44 10.26
C GLU A 349 8.88 9.12 9.85
N LYS A 350 9.60 9.73 10.79
CA LYS A 350 10.95 10.28 10.52
C LYS A 350 11.94 9.19 10.12
N ASN A 351 11.91 8.05 10.81
CA ASN A 351 12.74 6.90 10.44
C ASN A 351 12.34 6.30 9.09
N TRP A 352 11.05 6.40 8.71
CA TRP A 352 10.57 6.04 7.38
C TRP A 352 11.17 6.92 6.30
N TYR A 353 11.28 8.24 6.51
CA TYR A 353 11.98 9.12 5.56
C TYR A 353 13.46 8.70 5.39
N HIS A 354 14.17 8.43 6.49
CA HIS A 354 15.55 7.97 6.41
C HIS A 354 15.68 6.58 5.75
N TYR A 355 14.70 5.70 5.95
CA TYR A 355 14.60 4.43 5.24
C TYR A 355 14.38 4.65 3.74
N ALA A 356 13.45 5.53 3.35
CA ALA A 356 13.19 5.89 1.98
C ALA A 356 14.45 6.44 1.29
N PHE A 357 15.24 7.28 1.98
CA PHE A 357 16.53 7.75 1.48
C PHE A 357 17.51 6.61 1.21
N LYS A 358 17.63 5.64 2.12
CA LYS A 358 18.47 4.45 1.91
C LYS A 358 17.99 3.62 0.72
N VAL A 359 16.69 3.47 0.54
CA VAL A 359 16.09 2.75 -0.61
C VAL A 359 16.47 3.44 -1.92
N VAL A 360 16.33 4.78 -2.00
CA VAL A 360 16.72 5.56 -3.19
C VAL A 360 18.19 5.33 -3.54
N GLU A 361 19.07 5.41 -2.54
CA GLU A 361 20.50 5.17 -2.72
C GLU A 361 20.80 3.75 -3.19
N ALA A 362 20.07 2.75 -2.68
CA ALA A 362 20.19 1.36 -3.11
C ALA A 362 19.72 1.17 -4.56
N ILE A 363 18.62 1.83 -4.96
CA ILE A 363 18.11 1.79 -6.34
C ILE A 363 19.11 2.42 -7.30
N LYS A 364 19.66 3.59 -6.97
CA LYS A 364 20.66 4.28 -7.81
C LYS A 364 21.94 3.47 -8.00
N LYS A 365 22.34 2.70 -6.98
CA LYS A 365 23.55 1.85 -6.99
C LYS A 365 23.29 0.43 -7.51
N SER A 366 22.03 0.06 -7.76
CA SER A 366 21.68 -1.31 -8.12
C SER A 366 22.13 -1.66 -9.53
N HIS A 367 22.91 -2.74 -9.63
CA HIS A 367 23.37 -3.29 -10.91
C HIS A 367 22.22 -3.86 -11.75
N LEU A 368 21.11 -4.28 -11.13
CA LEU A 368 19.97 -4.89 -11.83
C LEU A 368 19.33 -3.94 -12.84
N PHE A 369 19.19 -2.65 -12.50
CA PHE A 369 18.66 -1.65 -13.44
C PHE A 369 19.61 -1.41 -14.61
N VAL A 370 20.92 -1.43 -14.36
CA VAL A 370 21.94 -1.28 -15.41
C VAL A 370 21.95 -2.50 -16.34
N GLU A 371 21.84 -3.71 -15.80
CA GLU A 371 21.75 -4.94 -16.59
C GLU A 371 20.45 -5.02 -17.39
N TYR A 372 19.32 -4.69 -16.78
CA TYR A 372 18.05 -4.62 -17.49
C TYR A 372 18.10 -3.59 -18.62
N GLY A 373 18.66 -2.41 -18.37
CA GLY A 373 18.86 -1.38 -19.40
C GLY A 373 19.73 -1.83 -20.58
N ARG A 374 20.71 -2.73 -20.37
CA ARG A 374 21.52 -3.32 -21.45
C ARG A 374 20.77 -4.37 -22.27
N LEU A 375 19.74 -4.98 -21.70
CA LEU A 375 18.94 -6.04 -22.34
C LEU A 375 17.69 -5.49 -23.03
N LEU A 376 17.39 -4.20 -22.87
CA LEU A 376 16.35 -3.54 -23.64
C LEU A 376 16.78 -3.51 -25.12
N PRO A 377 15.94 -4.05 -26.02
CA PRO A 377 16.29 -4.31 -27.42
C PRO A 377 16.32 -3.06 -28.29
#